data_AF-C0DSF8-F1
#
_entry.id   AF-C0DSF8-F1
#
_cell.length_a   1.000
_cell.length_b   1.000
_cell.length_c   1.000
_cell.angle_alpha   90.00
_cell.angle_beta   90.00
_cell.angle_gamma   90.00
#
_symmetry.space_group_name_H-M   'P 1'
#
loop_
_entity.id
_entity.type
_entity.pdbx_description
1 polymer ?
#
loop_
_entity_poly.entity_id
_entity_poly.type
_entity_poly.pdbx_seq_one_letter_code
_entity_poly.pdbx_strand_id
1 'polypeptide(L)' 'MAYAAIHNFGGQTAAHMIYPRHKKALAWATGAYPVKSVKHPGSRIPARPFMQLTPQDEHELVETVSDYLASVCGLPKGS' A
#
# COMPACT_ATOMS: atom_id res chain seq x y z
N MET A 1 -3.72 -11.72 3.51
CA MET A 1 -3.37 -11.22 2.17
C MET A 1 -4.18 -10.01 1.68
N ALA A 2 -5.37 -9.68 2.22
CA ALA A 2 -6.12 -8.47 1.81
C ALA A 2 -5.57 -7.13 2.34
N TYR A 3 -4.91 -7.13 3.51
CA TYR A 3 -4.41 -5.91 4.15
C TYR A 3 -3.20 -5.28 3.40
N ALA A 4 -2.34 -6.12 2.83
CA ALA A 4 -1.14 -5.66 2.12
C ALA A 4 -1.45 -4.88 0.84
N ALA A 5 -2.48 -5.31 0.09
CA ALA A 5 -2.88 -4.65 -1.16
C ALA A 5 -3.43 -3.24 -0.93
N ILE A 6 -4.25 -3.04 0.11
CA ILE A 6 -4.85 -1.73 0.42
C ILE A 6 -3.78 -0.69 0.81
N HIS A 7 -2.68 -1.12 1.43
CA HIS A 7 -1.56 -0.21 1.70
C HIS A 7 -0.85 0.25 0.42
N ASN A 8 -0.61 -0.65 -0.53
CA ASN A 8 0.10 -0.34 -1.78
C ASN A 8 -0.78 0.47 -2.75
N PHE A 9 -1.99 0.01 -3.00
CA PHE A 9 -2.90 0.58 -4.02
C PHE A 9 -3.91 1.58 -3.46
N GLY A 10 -3.98 1.73 -2.15
CA GLY A 10 -5.06 2.44 -1.49
C GLY A 10 -6.34 1.60 -1.46
N GLY A 11 -7.38 2.12 -0.80
CA GLY A 11 -8.67 1.46 -0.78
C GLY A 11 -9.54 1.90 0.38
N GLN A 12 -10.67 1.20 0.53
CA GLN A 12 -11.64 1.42 1.59
C GLN A 12 -11.81 0.13 2.39
N THR A 13 -11.67 0.21 3.72
CA THR A 13 -12.01 -0.95 4.57
C THR A 13 -13.52 -1.10 4.66
N ALA A 14 -14.01 -2.31 4.87
CA ALA A 14 -15.44 -2.55 5.03
C ALA A 14 -16.03 -1.82 6.25
N ALA A 15 -17.27 -1.35 6.11
CA ALA A 15 -18.06 -0.85 7.22
C ALA A 15 -18.29 -1.98 8.23
N HIS A 16 -18.17 -1.67 9.52
CA HIS A 16 -18.36 -2.65 10.59
C HIS A 16 -18.72 -1.97 11.90
N MET A 17 -19.27 -2.77 12.82
CA MET A 17 -19.52 -2.32 14.18
C MET A 17 -18.31 -2.63 15.07
N ILE A 18 -17.85 -1.63 15.80
CA ILE A 18 -16.82 -1.77 16.83
C ILE A 18 -17.56 -1.90 18.16
N TYR A 19 -17.28 -2.97 18.91
CA TYR A 19 -17.89 -3.26 20.20
C TYR A 19 -16.83 -3.76 21.20
N PRO A 20 -17.01 -3.49 22.50
CA PRO A 20 -16.06 -3.93 23.52
C PRO A 20 -16.20 -5.43 23.74
N ARG A 21 -15.08 -6.17 23.69
CA ARG A 21 -15.10 -7.64 23.87
C ARG A 21 -15.09 -8.09 25.33
N HIS A 22 -14.41 -7.34 26.21
CA HIS A 22 -14.21 -7.71 27.62
C HIS A 22 -14.67 -6.64 28.62
N LYS A 23 -15.10 -5.48 28.14
CA LYS A 23 -15.53 -4.33 28.96
C LYS A 23 -16.97 -3.97 28.64
N LYS A 24 -17.58 -3.12 29.47
CA LYS A 24 -18.99 -2.73 29.35
C LYS A 24 -19.24 -1.67 28.26
N ALA A 25 -18.24 -0.86 27.93
CA ALA A 25 -18.33 0.25 26.99
C ALA A 25 -16.96 0.60 26.38
N LEU A 26 -16.98 1.29 25.25
CA LEU A 26 -15.84 1.94 24.60
C LEU A 26 -15.74 3.38 25.09
N ALA A 27 -14.55 3.82 25.46
CA ALA A 27 -14.28 5.20 25.85
C ALA A 27 -12.90 5.61 25.34
N TRP A 28 -12.75 6.88 24.95
CA TRP A 28 -11.49 7.47 24.50
C TRP A 28 -11.44 8.95 24.87
N ALA A 29 -10.25 9.55 24.88
CA ALA A 29 -10.00 10.86 25.47
C ALA A 29 -10.83 12.02 24.89
N THR A 30 -11.16 11.97 23.60
CA THR A 30 -11.95 13.02 22.91
C THR A 30 -13.43 12.65 22.78
N GLY A 31 -13.87 11.52 23.34
CA GLY A 31 -15.25 11.08 23.30
C GLY A 31 -16.09 11.79 24.36
N ALA A 32 -17.31 12.19 24.01
CA ALA A 32 -18.20 12.88 24.93
C ALA A 32 -18.62 12.01 26.14
N TYR A 33 -18.82 10.71 25.93
CA TYR A 33 -19.17 9.74 26.97
C TYR A 33 -18.91 8.30 26.47
N PRO A 34 -18.82 7.30 27.36
CA PRO A 34 -18.65 5.91 26.96
C PRO A 34 -19.85 5.38 26.15
N VAL A 35 -19.59 4.65 25.06
CA VAL A 35 -20.61 4.09 24.16
C VAL A 35 -20.57 2.58 24.11
N LYS A 36 -21.71 1.92 23.86
CA LYS A 36 -21.78 0.45 23.73
C LYS A 36 -21.21 -0.06 22.41
N SER A 37 -21.29 0.74 21.36
CA SER A 37 -20.81 0.39 20.03
C SER A 37 -20.60 1.62 19.15
N VAL A 38 -19.75 1.49 18.14
CA VAL A 38 -19.56 2.50 17.08
C VAL A 38 -19.88 1.85 15.73
N LYS A 39 -20.74 2.48 14.92
CA LYS A 39 -21.00 2.08 13.53
C LYS A 39 -19.95 2.73 12.63
N HIS A 40 -18.80 2.07 12.46
CA HIS A 40 -17.68 2.60 11.69
C HIS A 40 -17.95 2.38 10.18
N PRO A 41 -17.96 3.43 9.34
CA PRO A 41 -18.20 3.30 7.90
C PRO A 41 -17.04 2.61 7.15
N GLY A 42 -15.92 2.40 7.84
CA GLY A 42 -14.65 1.97 7.26
C GLY A 42 -13.73 3.18 7.01
N SER A 43 -12.43 2.92 6.87
CA SER A 43 -11.43 3.96 6.62
C SER A 43 -11.07 4.03 5.14
N ARG A 44 -10.97 5.25 4.62
CA ARG A 44 -10.36 5.52 3.32
C ARG A 44 -8.85 5.61 3.50
N ILE A 45 -8.13 4.67 2.92
CA ILE A 45 -6.67 4.56 3.02
C ILE A 45 -6.07 5.06 1.70
N PRO A 46 -5.19 6.09 1.72
CA PRO A 46 -4.49 6.53 0.53
C PRO A 46 -3.44 5.50 0.09
N ALA A 47 -3.19 5.43 -1.22
CA ALA A 47 -2.16 4.56 -1.78
C ALA A 47 -0.77 4.96 -1.28
N ARG A 48 0.05 3.96 -0.92
CA ARG A 48 1.46 4.11 -0.55
C ARG A 48 2.31 3.07 -1.30
N PRO A 49 2.53 3.26 -2.61
CA PRO A 49 3.31 2.31 -3.40
C PRO A 49 4.77 2.28 -2.94
N PHE A 50 5.35 1.09 -2.77
CA PHE A 50 6.72 0.94 -2.24
C PHE A 50 7.73 0.33 -3.24
N MET A 51 7.27 -0.01 -4.45
CA MET A 51 8.09 -0.53 -5.54
C MET A 51 7.54 0.03 -6.87
N GLN A 52 7.74 1.34 -7.08
CA GLN A 52 7.40 1.99 -8.34
C GLN A 52 8.65 2.02 -9.22
N LEU A 53 8.49 1.73 -10.52
CA LEU A 53 9.51 2.15 -11.48
C LEU A 53 9.49 3.67 -11.56
N THR A 54 10.63 4.28 -11.29
CA THR A 54 10.88 5.66 -11.65
C THR A 54 11.34 5.73 -13.11
N PRO A 55 11.24 6.91 -13.76
CA PRO A 55 11.81 7.09 -15.10
C PRO A 55 13.31 6.78 -15.18
N GLN A 56 14.05 6.98 -14.09
CA GLN A 56 15.46 6.61 -14.01
C GLN A 56 15.63 5.09 -14.00
N ASP A 57 14.84 4.37 -13.20
CA ASP A 57 14.87 2.90 -13.18
C ASP A 57 14.55 2.32 -14.57
N GLU A 58 13.63 2.93 -15.32
CA GLU A 58 13.31 2.54 -16.70
C GLU A 58 14.54 2.67 -17.63
N HIS A 59 15.26 3.79 -17.54
CA HIS A 59 16.45 4.02 -18.35
C HIS A 59 17.55 3.01 -18.04
N GLU A 60 17.85 2.80 -16.76
CA GLU A 60 18.87 1.84 -16.30
C GLU A 60 18.52 0.40 -16.71
N LEU A 61 17.24 0.03 -16.68
CA LEU A 61 16.76 -1.26 -17.17
C LEU A 61 17.04 -1.45 -18.66
N VAL A 62 16.70 -0.45 -19.47
CA VAL A 62 16.90 -0.50 -20.92
C VAL A 62 18.39 -0.60 -21.25
N GLU A 63 19.21 0.21 -20.60
CA GLU A 63 20.67 0.20 -20.75
C GLU A 63 21.24 -1.17 -20.38
N THR A 64 20.92 -1.67 -19.19
CA THR A 64 21.41 -2.98 -18.70
C THR A 64 21.01 -4.13 -19.63
N VAL A 65 19.76 -4.15 -20.11
CA VAL A 65 19.29 -5.17 -21.04
C VAL A 65 20.01 -5.06 -22.39
N SER A 66 20.22 -3.84 -22.89
CA SER A 66 20.93 -3.61 -24.15
C SER A 66 22.38 -4.09 -24.06
N ASP A 67 23.04 -3.80 -22.94
CA ASP A 67 24.40 -4.24 -22.62
C ASP A 67 24.52 -5.77 -22.54
N TYR A 68 23.56 -6.41 -21.88
CA TYR A 68 23.48 -7.86 -21.83
C TYR A 68 23.33 -8.45 -23.23
N LEU A 69 22.35 -7.99 -24.01
CA LEU A 69 22.11 -8.48 -25.37
C LEU A 69 23.33 -8.26 -26.28
N ALA A 70 24.01 -7.12 -26.17
CA ALA A 70 25.25 -6.84 -26.88
C ALA A 70 26.35 -7.86 -26.53
N SER A 71 26.51 -8.16 -25.25
CA SER A 71 27.46 -9.17 -24.77
C SER A 71 27.16 -10.58 -25.28
N VAL A 72 25.89 -10.99 -25.38
CA VAL A 72 25.54 -12.36 -25.81
C VAL A 72 25.53 -12.49 -27.33
N CYS A 73 25.15 -11.44 -28.06
CA CYS A 73 25.08 -11.43 -29.53
C CYS A 73 26.37 -10.97 -30.21
N GLY A 74 27.39 -10.54 -29.46
CA GLY A 74 28.65 -10.04 -30.01
C GLY A 74 28.53 -8.67 -30.70
N LEU A 75 27.52 -7.88 -30.33
CA LEU A 75 27.33 -6.52 -30.85
C LEU A 75 28.11 -5.52 -30.00
N PRO A 76 28.55 -4.38 -30.56
CA PRO A 76 29.18 -3.32 -29.77
C PRO A 76 28.17 -2.75 -28.76
N LYS A 77 28.64 -2.41 -27.55
CA LYS A 77 27.81 -1.75 -26.53
C LYS A 77 27.30 -0.40 -27.03
N GLY A 78 26.06 -0.06 -26.67
CA GLY A 78 25.50 1.27 -26.90
C GLY A 78 26.17 2.29 -25.98
N SER A 79 26.51 3.47 -26.52
CA SER A 79 27.21 4.55 -25.81
C SER A 79 26.33 5.29 -24.81
#